data_AF-A0A2A4EC64-F1
#
_entry.id   AF-A0A2A4EC64-F1
#
_cell.length_a   1.000
_cell.length_b   1.000
_cell.length_c   1.000
_cell.angle_alpha   90.00
_cell.angle_beta   90.00
_cell.angle_gamma   90.00
#
_symmetry.space_group_name_H-M   'P 1'
#
loop_
_entity.id
_entity.type
_entity.pdbx_description
1 polymer ?
#
loop_
_entity_poly.entity_id
_entity_poly.type
_entity_poly.pdbx_seq_one_letter_code
_entity_poly.pdbx_strand_id
1 'polypeptide(L)'
;MFAQRVAGISAALILGLALTACGSGEPTVMPDVIGSTLEKAKSDIERAGFSSDVEVLGGGMFGILDDSAWMVCEQLPDAGDAISGEPRLTVDRSCGGGAEQQTEETPAPEPESDVVVTDTTVDELLNRLNAPEMGGIQLGDQFRFTGELFMSELWMTGATGEYTVYFKAHGGAQDLFVLIDEFETLEWTDGTVVEMVVESVEVEIDGETTDGWLRAVSASTL
;
A
#
# COMPACT_ATOMS: atom_id res chain seq x y z
N MET A 1 -65.16 50.56 -51.43
CA MET A 1 -65.26 49.97 -52.78
C MET A 1 -64.51 48.65 -52.79
N PHE A 2 -64.99 47.73 -53.61
CA PHE A 2 -64.84 46.28 -53.56
C PHE A 2 -63.47 45.72 -54.00
N ALA A 3 -63.32 44.41 -53.72
CA ALA A 3 -62.57 43.38 -54.46
C ALA A 3 -61.07 43.29 -54.14
N GLN A 4 -60.53 42.33 -53.36
CA GLN A 4 -60.71 40.87 -53.21
C GLN A 4 -59.93 40.04 -54.27
N ARG A 5 -59.25 39.00 -53.74
CA ARG A 5 -58.87 37.70 -54.33
C ARG A 5 -57.43 37.58 -54.89
N VAL A 6 -56.68 36.48 -54.74
CA VAL A 6 -56.86 35.14 -54.14
C VAL A 6 -55.50 34.39 -54.23
N ALA A 7 -55.28 33.41 -53.34
CA ALA A 7 -54.40 32.22 -53.39
C ALA A 7 -52.88 32.43 -53.64
N GLY A 8 -51.95 31.78 -52.96
CA GLY A 8 -51.96 30.49 -52.25
C GLY A 8 -50.68 29.73 -52.66
N ILE A 9 -50.29 28.72 -51.85
CA ILE A 9 -49.28 27.66 -52.12
C ILE A 9 -47.95 27.77 -51.33
N SER A 10 -47.93 26.97 -50.26
CA SER A 10 -46.92 25.96 -49.86
C SER A 10 -45.48 26.31 -49.46
N ALA A 11 -45.18 25.87 -48.22
CA ALA A 11 -44.04 25.05 -47.80
C ALA A 11 -42.60 25.50 -48.13
N ALA A 12 -41.81 25.77 -47.09
CA ALA A 12 -40.74 24.87 -46.63
C ALA A 12 -39.89 25.54 -45.54
N LEU A 13 -39.56 24.76 -44.51
CA LEU A 13 -38.49 25.01 -43.55
C LEU A 13 -37.18 25.37 -44.27
N ILE A 14 -36.44 26.37 -43.78
CA ILE A 14 -34.97 26.25 -43.60
C ILE A 14 -34.59 26.97 -42.30
N LEU A 15 -34.46 26.18 -41.24
CA LEU A 15 -33.78 26.52 -40.01
C LEU A 15 -32.27 26.42 -40.30
N GLY A 16 -31.59 27.56 -40.40
CA GLY A 16 -30.16 27.64 -40.70
C GLY A 16 -29.32 28.03 -39.48
N LEU A 17 -29.34 27.22 -38.42
CA LEU A 17 -28.25 27.19 -37.44
C LEU A 17 -27.38 25.98 -37.76
N ALA A 18 -26.22 26.22 -38.36
CA ALA A 18 -25.15 25.23 -38.42
C ALA A 18 -23.83 25.92 -38.03
N LEU A 19 -23.69 26.13 -36.72
CA LEU A 19 -22.38 26.23 -36.08
C LEU A 19 -21.70 24.87 -36.22
N THR A 20 -20.82 24.72 -37.20
CA THR A 20 -19.86 23.62 -37.25
C THR A 20 -18.48 24.21 -37.02
N ALA A 21 -18.21 24.56 -35.77
CA ALA A 21 -16.85 24.68 -35.27
C ALA A 21 -16.29 23.26 -35.12
N CYS A 22 -15.83 22.67 -36.22
CA CYS A 22 -15.04 21.44 -36.18
C CYS A 22 -13.62 21.83 -35.80
N GLY A 23 -13.36 21.96 -34.50
CA GLY A 23 -12.01 22.03 -33.97
C GLY A 23 -11.39 20.64 -34.06
N SER A 24 -10.67 20.37 -35.14
CA SER A 24 -9.75 19.23 -35.21
C SER A 24 -8.57 19.54 -34.28
N GLY A 25 -8.78 19.36 -32.98
CA GLY A 25 -7.69 19.30 -32.01
C GLY A 25 -6.80 18.12 -32.37
N GLU A 26 -5.49 18.31 -32.28
CA GLU A 26 -4.52 17.23 -32.35
C GLU A 26 -4.91 16.14 -31.35
N PRO A 27 -4.85 14.86 -31.74
CA PRO A 27 -5.30 13.78 -30.85
C PRO A 27 -4.44 13.81 -29.57
N THR A 28 -5.10 13.90 -28.42
CA THR A 28 -4.46 13.76 -27.12
C THR A 28 -3.82 12.37 -27.03
N VAL A 29 -2.51 12.31 -26.83
CA VAL A 29 -1.74 11.06 -26.78
C VAL A 29 -1.37 10.75 -25.34
N MET A 30 -1.46 9.47 -24.96
CA MET A 30 -1.11 9.01 -23.63
C MET A 30 0.42 9.05 -23.42
N PRO A 31 0.91 9.77 -22.39
CA PRO A 31 2.33 9.72 -22.04
C PRO A 31 2.71 8.37 -21.41
N ASP A 32 4.01 8.04 -21.43
CA ASP A 32 4.56 6.93 -20.66
C ASP A 32 4.72 7.37 -19.19
N VAL A 33 3.89 6.81 -18.32
CA VAL A 33 3.81 7.15 -16.90
C VAL A 33 4.08 5.96 -15.99
N ILE A 34 4.33 4.77 -16.55
CA ILE A 34 4.70 3.58 -15.77
C ILE A 34 6.00 3.87 -15.00
N GLY A 35 6.02 3.50 -13.72
CA GLY A 35 7.13 3.74 -12.79
C GLY A 35 7.20 5.16 -12.21
N SER A 36 6.33 6.07 -12.63
CA SER A 36 6.18 7.40 -11.99
C SER A 36 5.27 7.32 -10.77
N THR A 37 5.38 8.30 -9.87
CA THR A 37 4.38 8.50 -8.81
C THR A 37 3.04 8.90 -9.43
N LEU A 38 1.92 8.56 -8.77
CA LEU A 38 0.58 8.87 -9.29
C LEU A 38 0.36 10.38 -9.45
N GLU A 39 0.88 11.19 -8.52
CA GLU A 39 0.82 12.66 -8.63
C GLU A 39 1.50 13.14 -9.92
N LYS A 40 2.71 12.65 -10.20
CA LYS A 40 3.46 12.98 -11.40
C LYS A 40 2.75 12.49 -12.66
N ALA A 41 2.21 11.27 -12.63
CA ALA A 41 1.48 10.68 -13.75
C ALA A 41 0.25 11.51 -14.12
N LYS A 42 -0.58 11.90 -13.14
CA LYS A 42 -1.73 12.78 -13.36
C LYS A 42 -1.31 14.13 -13.96
N SER A 43 -0.23 14.73 -13.46
CA SER A 43 0.30 15.98 -14.01
C SER A 43 0.81 15.84 -15.45
N ASP A 44 1.46 14.72 -15.78
CA ASP A 44 1.99 14.46 -17.12
C ASP A 44 0.84 14.20 -18.12
N ILE A 45 -0.23 13.51 -17.70
CA ILE A 45 -1.46 13.30 -18.49
C ILE A 45 -2.21 14.61 -18.73
N GLU A 46 -2.35 15.45 -17.71
CA GLU A 46 -2.96 16.78 -17.84
C GLU A 46 -2.20 17.64 -18.85
N ARG A 47 -0.86 17.60 -18.78
CA ARG A 47 0.02 18.31 -19.71
C ARG A 47 -0.05 17.77 -21.14
N ALA A 48 -0.37 16.50 -21.31
CA ALA A 48 -0.62 15.91 -22.63
C ALA A 48 -1.95 16.37 -23.24
N GLY A 49 -2.81 17.05 -22.45
CA GLY A 49 -4.06 17.65 -22.92
C GLY A 49 -5.33 16.95 -22.45
N PHE A 50 -5.23 15.99 -21.52
CA PHE A 50 -6.39 15.35 -20.89
C PHE A 50 -6.65 15.97 -19.51
N SER A 51 -7.67 16.82 -19.41
CA SER A 51 -7.98 17.58 -18.18
C SER A 51 -9.12 17.01 -17.34
N SER A 52 -9.61 15.81 -17.65
CA SER A 52 -10.67 15.15 -16.88
C SER A 52 -10.07 14.22 -15.82
N ASP A 53 -10.92 13.65 -14.98
CA ASP A 53 -10.50 12.65 -14.00
C ASP A 53 -9.90 11.41 -14.68
N VAL A 54 -8.91 10.81 -14.03
CA VAL A 54 -8.27 9.56 -14.43
C VAL A 54 -8.78 8.45 -13.52
N GLU A 55 -9.23 7.34 -14.09
CA GLU A 55 -9.63 6.16 -13.32
C GLU A 55 -8.39 5.58 -12.65
N VAL A 56 -8.40 5.45 -11.33
CA VAL A 56 -7.29 4.84 -10.60
C VAL A 56 -7.75 3.56 -9.94
N LEU A 57 -7.10 2.46 -10.30
CA LEU A 57 -7.25 1.16 -9.68
C LEU A 57 -6.08 0.91 -8.72
N GLY A 58 -6.39 0.44 -7.52
CA GLY A 58 -5.40 0.27 -6.44
C GLY A 58 -5.78 1.10 -5.22
N GLY A 59 -4.80 1.42 -4.38
CA GLY A 59 -5.06 2.18 -3.14
C GLY A 59 -5.29 1.32 -1.89
N GLY A 60 -5.35 0.00 -2.01
CA GLY A 60 -5.70 -0.89 -0.89
C GLY A 60 -7.11 -0.61 -0.33
N MET A 61 -7.39 -1.08 0.88
CA MET A 61 -8.73 -0.98 1.50
C MET A 61 -9.19 0.47 1.77
N PHE A 62 -8.25 1.39 1.98
CA PHE A 62 -8.54 2.80 2.29
C PHE A 62 -8.54 3.72 1.07
N GLY A 63 -8.23 3.19 -0.12
CA GLY A 63 -8.01 4.00 -1.32
C GLY A 63 -6.75 4.86 -1.22
N ILE A 64 -6.62 5.83 -2.14
CA ILE A 64 -5.43 6.67 -2.23
C ILE A 64 -5.59 7.93 -1.38
N LEU A 65 -4.81 8.02 -0.31
CA LEU A 65 -4.78 9.18 0.58
C LEU A 65 -3.70 10.21 0.20
N ASP A 66 -2.57 9.73 -0.32
CA ASP A 66 -1.45 10.55 -0.79
C ASP A 66 -0.94 10.01 -2.13
N ASP A 67 -1.23 10.71 -3.23
CA ASP A 67 -0.86 10.34 -4.59
C ASP A 67 0.67 10.19 -4.78
N SER A 68 1.50 10.85 -3.96
CA SER A 68 2.96 10.73 -4.04
C SER A 68 3.49 9.42 -3.49
N ALA A 69 2.71 8.71 -2.66
CA ALA A 69 3.07 7.43 -2.05
C ALA A 69 2.75 6.21 -2.93
N TRP A 70 2.13 6.41 -4.11
CA TRP A 70 1.72 5.34 -5.03
C TRP A 70 2.48 5.43 -6.34
N MET A 71 2.90 4.27 -6.86
CA MET A 71 3.59 4.12 -8.14
C MET A 71 2.65 3.54 -9.19
N VAL A 72 2.69 4.08 -10.40
CA VAL A 72 1.94 3.53 -11.54
C VAL A 72 2.62 2.28 -12.04
N CYS A 73 1.91 1.15 -11.98
CA CYS A 73 2.40 -0.14 -12.42
C CYS A 73 1.87 -0.53 -13.79
N GLU A 74 0.64 -0.11 -14.10
CA GLU A 74 0.05 -0.30 -15.41
C GLU A 74 -0.70 0.97 -15.82
N GLN A 75 -0.75 1.22 -17.12
CA GLN A 75 -1.53 2.30 -17.69
C GLN A 75 -2.38 1.78 -18.85
N LEU A 76 -3.51 2.43 -19.06
CA LEU A 76 -4.37 2.23 -20.22
C LEU A 76 -4.94 3.61 -20.63
N PRO A 77 -4.84 4.05 -21.90
CA PRO A 77 -4.16 3.42 -23.03
C PRO A 77 -2.65 3.22 -22.83
N ASP A 78 -2.03 2.42 -23.70
CA ASP A 78 -0.57 2.28 -23.72
C ASP A 78 0.09 3.61 -24.11
N ALA A 79 1.35 3.77 -23.72
CA ALA A 79 2.12 4.96 -24.06
C ALA A 79 2.17 5.17 -25.58
N GLY A 80 1.85 6.37 -26.04
CA GLY A 80 1.79 6.72 -27.47
C GLY A 80 0.44 6.48 -28.13
N ASP A 81 -0.50 5.82 -27.48
CA ASP A 81 -1.86 5.65 -28.00
C ASP A 81 -2.73 6.89 -27.76
N ALA A 82 -3.75 7.07 -28.61
CA ALA A 82 -4.71 8.16 -28.46
C ALA A 82 -5.62 7.93 -27.24
N ILE A 83 -5.78 8.96 -26.41
CA ILE A 83 -6.75 8.98 -25.32
C ILE A 83 -8.14 9.23 -25.91
N SER A 84 -8.86 8.15 -26.21
CA SER A 84 -10.24 8.21 -26.74
C SER A 84 -11.33 8.15 -25.66
N GLY A 85 -10.94 8.01 -24.40
CA GLY A 85 -11.82 7.87 -23.23
C GLY A 85 -11.08 8.22 -21.93
N GLU A 86 -11.67 7.86 -20.79
CA GLU A 86 -11.03 8.05 -19.48
C GLU A 86 -9.81 7.12 -19.36
N PRO A 87 -8.58 7.66 -19.16
CA PRO A 87 -7.40 6.86 -18.89
C PRO A 87 -7.55 6.12 -17.57
N ARG A 88 -6.97 4.93 -17.51
CA ARG A 88 -6.92 4.10 -16.32
C ARG A 88 -5.48 3.84 -15.90
N LEU A 89 -5.18 4.03 -14.63
CA LEU A 89 -3.89 3.71 -14.04
C LEU A 89 -4.09 2.65 -12.95
N THR A 90 -3.34 1.56 -13.01
CA THR A 90 -3.22 0.62 -11.90
C THR A 90 -2.00 1.02 -11.08
N VAL A 91 -2.17 1.19 -9.77
CA VAL A 91 -1.09 1.62 -8.88
C VAL A 91 -0.85 0.64 -7.73
N ASP A 92 0.39 0.60 -7.27
CA ASP A 92 0.83 -0.13 -6.09
C ASP A 92 1.87 0.68 -5.31
N ARG A 93 2.22 0.28 -4.08
CA ARG A 93 3.35 0.85 -3.32
C ARG A 93 4.69 0.55 -4.01
N SER A 94 4.77 -0.58 -4.70
CA SER A 94 5.91 -0.93 -5.55
C SER A 94 5.47 -1.86 -6.67
N CYS A 95 5.92 -1.60 -7.90
CA CYS A 95 5.55 -2.42 -9.06
C CYS A 95 6.40 -3.70 -9.10
N GLY A 96 5.90 -4.72 -8.41
CA GLY A 96 6.51 -6.03 -8.28
C GLY A 96 5.45 -7.12 -8.13
N GLY A 97 4.81 -7.47 -9.27
CA GLY A 97 4.13 -8.75 -9.51
C GLY A 97 3.00 -9.15 -8.58
N GLY A 98 1.78 -8.70 -8.85
CA GLY A 98 0.58 -9.40 -8.43
C GLY A 98 0.40 -10.71 -9.23
N ALA A 99 0.71 -11.84 -8.62
CA ALA A 99 0.28 -13.16 -9.08
C ALA A 99 -0.14 -14.00 -7.86
N GLU A 100 -1.44 -14.10 -7.63
CA GLU A 100 -2.00 -15.10 -6.72
C GLU A 100 -1.79 -16.51 -7.33
N GLN A 101 -0.90 -17.28 -6.68
CA GLN A 101 -0.80 -18.74 -6.57
C GLN A 101 -1.21 -19.62 -7.78
N GLN A 102 -0.20 -20.21 -8.43
CA GLN A 102 -0.30 -21.58 -8.98
C GLN A 102 1.03 -22.33 -8.85
N THR A 103 0.93 -23.52 -8.28
CA THR A 103 1.96 -24.52 -7.99
C THR A 103 2.72 -24.98 -9.24
N GLU A 104 4.05 -24.91 -9.25
CA GLU A 104 4.90 -25.86 -9.99
C GLU A 104 6.30 -26.00 -9.36
N GLU A 105 6.63 -27.22 -8.95
CA GLU A 105 7.89 -27.65 -8.37
C GLU A 105 9.04 -27.63 -9.40
N THR A 106 10.26 -27.20 -8.98
CA THR A 106 11.57 -27.90 -9.15
C THR A 106 12.75 -26.93 -9.44
N PRO A 107 13.95 -27.13 -8.83
CA PRO A 107 14.68 -26.05 -8.15
C PRO A 107 16.05 -25.65 -8.76
N ALA A 108 16.65 -24.63 -8.12
CA ALA A 108 18.08 -24.46 -7.75
C ALA A 108 18.81 -23.24 -8.38
N PRO A 109 19.82 -22.66 -7.68
CA PRO A 109 19.84 -22.18 -6.30
C PRO A 109 20.42 -20.73 -6.18
N GLU A 110 20.43 -20.18 -4.95
CA GLU A 110 21.50 -19.32 -4.35
C GLU A 110 21.24 -17.79 -4.17
N PRO A 111 21.30 -17.24 -2.93
CA PRO A 111 20.97 -17.79 -1.62
C PRO A 111 19.77 -17.02 -1.02
N GLU A 112 18.62 -17.68 -0.88
CA GLU A 112 17.77 -17.33 0.26
C GLU A 112 18.60 -17.72 1.47
N SER A 113 18.98 -16.75 2.30
CA SER A 113 19.56 -17.10 3.59
C SER A 113 18.53 -17.99 4.27
N ASP A 114 18.93 -19.21 4.61
CA ASP A 114 18.18 -20.10 5.49
C ASP A 114 18.05 -19.42 6.87
N VAL A 115 17.28 -18.34 6.97
CA VAL A 115 16.95 -17.73 8.25
C VAL A 115 15.94 -18.69 8.87
N VAL A 116 16.46 -19.61 9.67
CA VAL A 116 15.67 -20.61 10.37
C VAL A 116 14.81 -19.87 11.39
N VAL A 117 13.53 -19.70 11.07
CA VAL A 117 12.55 -19.18 12.03
C VAL A 117 12.30 -20.25 13.08
N THR A 118 12.59 -19.94 14.34
CA THR A 118 12.39 -20.86 15.46
C THR A 118 11.01 -20.65 16.06
N ASP A 119 10.16 -21.67 16.00
CA ASP A 119 8.86 -21.63 16.70
C ASP A 119 9.08 -21.66 18.23
N THR A 120 8.36 -20.79 18.94
CA THR A 120 8.45 -20.66 20.40
C THR A 120 7.15 -20.09 20.98
N THR A 121 7.13 -19.86 22.28
CA THR A 121 6.06 -19.18 23.00
C THR A 121 6.55 -17.83 23.52
N VAL A 122 5.64 -16.92 23.83
CA VAL A 122 5.98 -15.63 24.48
C VAL A 122 6.80 -15.85 25.75
N ASP A 123 6.41 -16.84 26.56
CA ASP A 123 7.07 -17.17 27.84
C ASP A 123 8.49 -17.70 27.64
N GLU A 124 8.67 -18.64 26.70
CA GLU A 124 9.98 -19.21 26.38
C GLU A 124 10.93 -18.16 25.81
N LEU A 125 10.45 -17.32 24.90
CA LEU A 125 11.23 -16.25 24.31
C LEU A 125 11.67 -15.23 25.37
N LEU A 126 10.75 -14.79 26.23
CA LEU A 126 11.07 -13.89 27.33
C LEU A 126 12.05 -14.52 28.33
N ASN A 127 11.88 -15.80 28.67
CA ASN A 127 12.83 -16.51 29.54
C ASN A 127 14.22 -16.57 28.92
N ARG A 128 14.30 -16.73 27.60
CA ARG A 128 15.56 -16.80 26.87
C ARG A 128 16.28 -15.46 26.87
N LEU A 129 15.57 -14.37 26.54
CA LEU A 129 16.11 -13.01 26.61
C LEU A 129 16.66 -12.66 28.00
N ASN A 130 15.98 -13.11 29.06
CA ASN A 130 16.40 -12.86 30.44
C ASN A 130 17.46 -13.84 30.99
N ALA A 131 17.85 -14.86 30.22
CA ALA A 131 18.89 -15.80 30.62
C ALA A 131 20.30 -15.20 30.41
N PRO A 132 21.34 -15.74 31.07
CA PRO A 132 22.72 -15.37 30.77
C PRO A 132 23.02 -15.50 29.27
N GLU A 133 23.78 -14.55 28.71
CA GLU A 133 24.09 -14.50 27.28
C GLU A 133 22.84 -14.51 26.39
N MET A 134 21.73 -13.91 26.86
CA MET A 134 20.41 -13.92 26.20
C MET A 134 19.93 -15.33 25.82
N GLY A 135 20.33 -16.35 26.58
CA GLY A 135 19.99 -17.74 26.29
C GLY A 135 20.53 -18.24 24.95
N GLY A 136 21.60 -17.61 24.46
CA GLY A 136 22.25 -17.91 23.18
C GLY A 136 21.54 -17.34 21.95
N ILE A 137 20.62 -16.39 22.11
CA ILE A 137 20.05 -15.63 21.00
C ILE A 137 21.15 -14.81 20.34
N GLN A 138 21.24 -14.88 19.01
CA GLN A 138 22.16 -14.10 18.19
C GLN A 138 21.41 -13.00 17.44
N LEU A 139 22.12 -11.93 17.11
CA LEU A 139 21.61 -10.87 16.24
C LEU A 139 21.16 -11.46 14.91
N GLY A 140 19.93 -11.15 14.49
CA GLY A 140 19.31 -11.68 13.28
C GLY A 140 18.55 -13.01 13.47
N ASP A 141 18.61 -13.64 14.66
CA ASP A 141 17.78 -14.81 14.93
C ASP A 141 16.29 -14.44 14.85
N GLN A 142 15.51 -15.27 14.16
CA GLN A 142 14.07 -15.07 14.02
C GLN A 142 13.27 -16.10 14.81
N PHE A 143 12.19 -15.62 15.43
CA PHE A 143 11.29 -16.42 16.25
C PHE A 143 9.86 -16.23 15.82
N ARG A 144 9.09 -17.33 15.76
CA ARG A 144 7.64 -17.29 15.56
C ARG A 144 6.93 -17.61 16.86
N PHE A 145 5.94 -16.81 17.23
CA PHE A 145 5.05 -17.12 18.35
C PHE A 145 3.64 -16.56 18.12
N THR A 146 2.68 -17.10 18.85
CA THR A 146 1.34 -16.51 18.98
C THR A 146 1.19 -15.94 20.39
N GLY A 147 0.74 -14.69 20.51
CA GLY A 147 0.62 -14.01 21.79
C GLY A 147 -0.62 -13.13 21.90
N GLU A 148 -1.07 -12.90 23.12
CA GLU A 148 -2.16 -11.97 23.43
C GLU A 148 -1.59 -10.60 23.82
N LEU A 149 -2.05 -9.56 23.13
CA LEU A 149 -1.69 -8.18 23.35
C LEU A 149 -2.38 -7.59 24.59
N PHE A 150 -1.72 -6.65 25.27
CA PHE A 150 -2.28 -5.97 26.44
C PHE A 150 -1.61 -4.61 26.72
N MET A 151 -2.18 -3.84 27.64
CA MET A 151 -1.70 -2.51 28.01
C MET A 151 -1.59 -1.56 26.81
N SER A 152 -2.60 -1.56 25.93
CA SER A 152 -2.70 -0.65 24.78
C SER A 152 -2.57 0.83 25.12
N GLU A 153 -2.92 1.21 26.36
CA GLU A 153 -2.69 2.57 26.86
C GLU A 153 -1.20 2.94 27.05
N LEU A 154 -0.30 1.96 27.08
CA LEU A 154 1.15 2.13 27.20
C LEU A 154 1.88 1.97 25.86
N TRP A 155 1.17 1.65 24.78
CA TRP A 155 1.77 1.49 23.47
C TRP A 155 2.12 2.87 22.92
N MET A 156 3.39 3.06 22.62
CA MET A 156 3.92 4.34 22.20
C MET A 156 5.27 4.18 21.52
N THR A 157 5.68 5.22 20.81
CA THR A 157 7.04 5.36 20.32
C THR A 157 7.98 5.73 21.49
N GLY A 158 8.93 4.85 21.78
CA GLY A 158 9.89 5.01 22.88
C GLY A 158 11.14 5.78 22.47
N ALA A 159 12.19 5.68 23.30
CA ALA A 159 13.51 6.26 23.02
C ALA A 159 14.21 5.63 21.80
N THR A 160 13.76 4.44 21.39
CA THR A 160 14.18 3.77 20.15
C THR A 160 13.70 4.47 18.88
N GLY A 161 12.68 5.34 18.99
CA GLY A 161 12.00 5.92 17.83
C GLY A 161 11.05 4.96 17.11
N GLU A 162 10.89 3.74 17.60
CA GLU A 162 9.98 2.73 17.06
C GLU A 162 8.77 2.53 17.99
N TYR A 163 7.60 2.24 17.41
CA TYR A 163 6.39 1.98 18.17
C TYR A 163 6.48 0.62 18.85
N THR A 164 6.03 0.55 20.11
CA THR A 164 6.20 -0.64 20.94
C THR A 164 4.85 -1.16 21.42
N VAL A 165 4.61 -2.46 21.21
CA VAL A 165 3.45 -3.19 21.74
C VAL A 165 3.88 -4.21 22.78
N TYR A 166 2.94 -4.64 23.63
CA TYR A 166 3.21 -5.55 24.74
C TYR A 166 2.39 -6.83 24.62
N PHE A 167 3.06 -7.96 24.84
CA PHE A 167 2.49 -9.29 24.91
C PHE A 167 2.52 -9.83 26.33
N LYS A 168 1.42 -10.48 26.73
CA LYS A 168 1.35 -11.15 28.03
C LYS A 168 2.33 -12.31 28.07
N ALA A 169 3.27 -12.27 29.01
CA ALA A 169 4.13 -13.38 29.36
C ALA A 169 3.80 -13.89 30.78
N HIS A 170 3.99 -15.19 31.00
CA HIS A 170 3.73 -15.87 32.27
C HIS A 170 2.34 -15.57 32.82
N GLY A 171 1.33 -15.60 31.95
CA GLY A 171 -0.06 -15.27 32.30
C GLY A 171 -0.31 -13.79 32.62
N GLY A 172 0.55 -12.89 32.15
CA GLY A 172 0.47 -11.44 32.40
C GLY A 172 1.18 -10.98 33.66
N ALA A 173 2.02 -11.83 34.25
CA ALA A 173 2.90 -11.44 35.37
C ALA A 173 4.18 -10.74 34.89
N GLN A 174 4.52 -10.92 33.61
CA GLN A 174 5.62 -10.28 32.92
C GLN A 174 5.21 -9.90 31.50
N ASP A 175 6.02 -9.07 30.88
CA ASP A 175 5.67 -8.39 29.65
C ASP A 175 6.80 -8.61 28.65
N LEU A 176 6.45 -9.07 27.45
CA LEU A 176 7.36 -9.05 26.31
C LEU A 176 6.99 -7.87 25.43
N PHE A 177 7.93 -6.94 25.23
CA PHE A 177 7.72 -5.83 24.31
C PHE A 177 8.32 -6.15 22.93
N VAL A 178 7.66 -5.69 21.87
CA VAL A 178 8.09 -5.87 20.48
C VAL A 178 7.98 -4.54 19.75
N LEU A 179 9.03 -4.21 19.00
CA LEU A 179 9.07 -3.06 18.11
C LEU A 179 8.30 -3.39 16.83
N ILE A 180 7.37 -2.52 16.45
CA ILE A 180 6.52 -2.70 15.26
C ILE A 180 6.18 -1.34 14.64
N ASP A 181 5.77 -1.34 13.38
CA ASP A 181 5.17 -0.16 12.76
C ASP A 181 3.81 0.15 13.42
N GLU A 182 3.60 1.40 13.84
CA GLU A 182 2.35 1.86 14.46
C GLU A 182 1.14 1.59 13.54
N PHE A 183 1.31 1.70 12.22
CA PHE A 183 0.21 1.53 11.26
C PHE A 183 -0.34 0.10 11.22
N GLU A 184 0.47 -0.90 11.57
CA GLU A 184 0.04 -2.31 11.67
C GLU A 184 -0.90 -2.54 12.87
N THR A 185 -0.88 -1.63 13.86
CA THR A 185 -1.54 -1.81 15.16
C THR A 185 -2.88 -1.08 15.28
N LEU A 186 -3.32 -0.35 14.24
CA LEU A 186 -4.46 0.57 14.31
C LEU A 186 -5.79 -0.09 14.73
N GLU A 187 -5.97 -1.38 14.43
CA GLU A 187 -7.17 -2.14 14.78
C GLU A 187 -6.96 -3.06 15.99
N TRP A 188 -5.77 -3.04 16.60
CA TRP A 188 -5.44 -3.91 17.73
C TRP A 188 -5.87 -3.28 19.05
N THR A 189 -6.30 -4.13 19.98
CA THR A 189 -6.72 -3.74 21.31
C THR A 189 -6.22 -4.75 22.35
N ASP A 190 -6.40 -4.45 23.64
CA ASP A 190 -6.18 -5.44 24.69
C ASP A 190 -6.99 -6.72 24.42
N GLY A 191 -6.33 -7.86 24.48
CA GLY A 191 -6.91 -9.16 24.19
C GLY A 191 -6.83 -9.61 22.73
N THR A 192 -6.36 -8.76 21.81
CA THR A 192 -6.08 -9.17 20.43
C THR A 192 -4.99 -10.24 20.43
N VAL A 193 -5.24 -11.37 19.76
CA VAL A 193 -4.27 -12.44 19.60
C VAL A 193 -3.60 -12.30 18.24
N VAL A 194 -2.27 -12.30 18.23
CA VAL A 194 -1.46 -12.09 17.03
C VAL A 194 -0.42 -13.20 16.90
N GLU A 195 -0.31 -13.80 15.73
CA GLU A 195 0.89 -14.55 15.33
C GLU A 195 1.93 -13.56 14.79
N MET A 196 3.14 -13.62 15.31
CA MET A 196 4.26 -12.80 14.87
C MET A 196 5.49 -13.63 14.52
N VAL A 197 6.22 -13.16 13.51
CA VAL A 197 7.64 -13.47 13.35
C VAL A 197 8.41 -12.23 13.77
N VAL A 198 9.35 -12.39 14.70
CA VAL A 198 10.21 -11.32 15.21
C VAL A 198 11.66 -11.64 14.97
N GLU A 199 12.48 -10.62 14.77
CA GLU A 199 13.93 -10.71 14.62
C GLU A 199 14.63 -10.08 15.83
N SER A 200 15.66 -10.73 16.34
CA SER A 200 16.56 -10.12 17.32
C SER A 200 17.40 -9.04 16.65
N VAL A 201 17.32 -7.81 17.14
CA VAL A 201 17.99 -6.65 16.55
C VAL A 201 18.78 -5.86 17.61
N GLU A 202 19.72 -5.06 17.12
CA GLU A 202 20.32 -3.98 17.89
C GLU A 202 19.58 -2.67 17.61
N VAL A 203 19.49 -1.82 18.62
CA VAL A 203 18.90 -0.48 18.49
C VAL A 203 19.85 0.56 19.08
N GLU A 204 19.95 1.70 18.39
CA GLU A 204 20.71 2.86 18.86
C GLU A 204 19.80 3.77 19.71
N ILE A 205 20.21 4.04 20.94
CA ILE A 205 19.53 4.95 21.87
C ILE A 205 20.57 5.95 22.35
N ASP A 206 20.33 7.25 22.10
CA ASP A 206 21.26 8.33 22.47
C ASP A 206 22.72 8.13 22.00
N GLY A 207 22.91 7.44 20.87
CA GLY A 207 24.23 7.13 20.30
C GLY A 207 24.90 5.90 20.90
N GLU A 208 24.22 5.16 21.78
CA GLU A 208 24.67 3.88 22.32
C GLU A 208 23.89 2.72 21.67
N THR A 209 24.61 1.73 21.14
CA THR A 209 24.01 0.50 20.61
C THR A 209 23.66 -0.45 21.75
N THR A 210 22.42 -0.91 21.77
CA THR A 210 21.90 -1.85 22.76
C THR A 210 21.31 -3.08 22.07
N ASP A 211 21.53 -4.27 22.65
CA ASP A 211 21.05 -5.56 22.16
C ASP A 211 19.77 -6.01 22.90
N GLY A 212 19.25 -7.19 22.55
CA GLY A 212 18.09 -7.79 23.22
C GLY A 212 16.73 -7.23 22.78
N TRP A 213 16.68 -6.47 21.69
CA TRP A 213 15.44 -5.97 21.11
C TRP A 213 14.84 -7.00 20.15
N LEU A 214 13.51 -7.00 20.06
CA LEU A 214 12.76 -7.78 19.08
C LEU A 214 11.99 -6.83 18.17
N ARG A 215 12.20 -6.96 16.86
CA ARG A 215 11.45 -6.21 15.85
C ARG A 215 10.55 -7.16 15.07
N ALA A 216 9.30 -6.78 14.87
CA ALA A 216 8.36 -7.53 14.05
C ALA A 216 8.84 -7.56 12.58
N VAL A 217 8.95 -8.77 12.03
CA VAL A 217 9.18 -9.03 10.60
C VAL A 217 7.84 -9.22 9.90
N SER A 218 6.89 -9.88 10.57
CA SER A 218 5.51 -10.03 10.10
C SER A 218 4.56 -10.20 11.29
N ALA A 219 3.33 -9.73 11.15
CA ALA A 219 2.28 -9.89 12.15
C ALA A 219 0.94 -10.22 11.49
N SER A 220 0.12 -11.03 12.15
CA SER A 220 -1.23 -11.36 11.68
C SER A 220 -2.15 -11.66 12.86
N THR A 221 -3.28 -10.96 12.93
CA THR A 221 -4.33 -11.19 13.93
C THR A 221 -5.05 -12.51 13.67
N LEU A 222 -5.45 -13.22 14.73
CA LEU A 222 -6.15 -14.52 14.68
C LEU A 222 -7.63 -14.43 15.09
#